data_AF-A0A7R6P487-F1
#
_entry.id   AF-A0A7R6P487-F1
#
_cell.length_a   1.000
_cell.length_b   1.000
_cell.length_c   1.000
_cell.angle_alpha   90.00
_cell.angle_beta   90.00
_cell.angle_gamma   90.00
#
_symmetry.space_group_name_H-M   'P 1'
#
loop_
_entity.id
_entity.type
_entity.pdbx_description
1 polymer ?
#
loop_
_entity_poly.entity_id
_entity_poly.type
_entity_poly.pdbx_seq_one_letter_code
_entity_poly.pdbx_strand_id
1 'polypeptide(L)'
;MFEAHLTYAASPLADYAQDDPCIKLNTPASCWHAIHQCNLRYWITRGKRQSQTLLFLYIEFKKTDNSHGYKLIELLETESSAIKLSVKEAQKIINSTLLGTTLDRLKTEQWCQSL
;
A
#
# COMPACT_ATOMS: atom_id res chain seq x y z
N MET A 1 -47.32 6.38 6.34
CA MET A 1 -46.06 6.21 7.09
C MET A 1 -45.15 5.40 6.21
N PHE A 2 -44.03 5.98 5.77
CA PHE A 2 -43.09 5.32 4.85
C PHE A 2 -42.02 4.61 5.68
N GLU A 3 -41.92 3.29 5.52
CA GLU A 3 -40.80 2.50 6.05
C GLU A 3 -39.59 2.73 5.15
N ALA A 4 -38.54 3.33 5.72
CA ALA A 4 -37.25 3.46 5.06
C ALA A 4 -36.52 2.11 5.14
N HIS A 5 -36.52 1.35 4.05
CA HIS A 5 -35.57 0.27 3.86
C HIS A 5 -34.18 0.89 3.69
N LEU A 6 -33.43 0.96 4.80
CA LEU A 6 -31.98 1.08 4.77
C LEU A 6 -31.43 -0.24 4.22
N THR A 7 -31.42 -0.36 2.90
CA THR A 7 -30.55 -1.32 2.20
C THR A 7 -29.12 -0.93 2.54
N TYR A 8 -28.57 -1.58 3.58
CA TYR A 8 -27.14 -1.72 3.76
C TYR A 8 -26.61 -2.25 2.43
N ALA A 9 -25.99 -1.38 1.63
CA ALA A 9 -25.15 -1.82 0.55
C ALA A 9 -24.11 -2.71 1.21
N ALA A 10 -24.23 -4.02 0.99
CA ALA A 10 -23.21 -4.97 1.35
C ALA A 10 -21.93 -4.46 0.69
N SER A 11 -21.07 -3.84 1.49
CA SER A 11 -19.70 -3.60 1.11
C SER A 11 -19.19 -4.97 0.67
N PRO A 12 -18.73 -5.16 -0.58
CA PRO A 12 -18.12 -6.42 -0.92
C PRO A 12 -16.89 -6.50 -0.02
N LEU A 13 -17.00 -7.30 1.05
CA LEU A 13 -15.86 -7.93 1.68
C LEU A 13 -15.21 -8.66 0.53
N ALA A 14 -14.21 -8.01 -0.07
CA ALA A 14 -13.44 -8.60 -1.14
C ALA A 14 -12.97 -9.94 -0.60
N ASP A 15 -13.45 -11.01 -1.23
CA ASP A 15 -12.98 -12.36 -1.02
C ASP A 15 -11.45 -12.29 -1.06
N TYR A 16 -10.83 -12.47 0.10
CA TYR A 16 -9.38 -12.69 0.21
C TYR A 16 -9.13 -14.10 -0.32
N ALA A 17 -9.24 -14.25 -1.64
CA ALA A 17 -8.87 -15.45 -2.35
C ALA A 17 -7.38 -15.72 -2.10
N GLN A 18 -7.15 -16.92 -1.60
CA GLN A 18 -5.86 -17.55 -1.40
C GLN A 18 -5.11 -17.65 -2.73
N ASP A 19 -4.09 -16.83 -2.89
CA ASP A 19 -2.91 -17.08 -3.70
C ASP A 19 -1.98 -15.93 -3.35
N ASP A 20 -0.75 -16.16 -2.89
CA ASP A 20 0.19 -15.06 -2.62
C ASP A 20 0.50 -14.36 -3.96
N PRO A 21 -0.18 -13.25 -4.31
CA PRO A 21 0.02 -12.64 -5.61
C PRO A 21 1.35 -11.93 -5.48
N CYS A 22 2.30 -12.29 -6.32
CA CYS A 22 3.52 -11.48 -6.41
C CYS A 22 3.09 -10.05 -6.77
N ILE A 23 3.65 -9.06 -6.08
CA ILE A 23 3.32 -7.67 -6.35
C ILE A 23 3.71 -7.35 -7.79
N LYS A 24 2.73 -6.88 -8.58
CA LYS A 24 2.97 -6.47 -9.95
C LYS A 24 3.81 -5.20 -9.95
N LEU A 25 4.91 -5.21 -10.70
CA LEU A 25 5.76 -4.04 -10.88
C LEU A 25 4.95 -2.87 -11.46
N ASN A 26 5.26 -1.67 -10.97
CA ASN A 26 4.68 -0.40 -11.36
C ASN A 26 3.14 -0.34 -11.26
N THR A 27 2.54 -1.22 -10.45
CA THR A 27 1.09 -1.24 -10.22
C THR A 27 0.81 -0.81 -8.78
N PRO A 28 -0.04 0.21 -8.55
CA PRO A 28 -0.43 0.60 -7.20
C PRO A 28 -1.29 -0.49 -6.55
N ALA A 29 -0.99 -0.77 -5.30
CA ALA A 29 -1.75 -1.63 -4.42
C ALA A 29 -2.04 -0.89 -3.11
N SER A 30 -3.03 -1.37 -2.37
CA SER A 30 -3.38 -0.83 -1.05
C SER A 30 -3.12 -1.87 0.03
N CYS A 31 -2.65 -1.45 1.21
CA CYS A 31 -2.53 -2.33 2.37
C CYS A 31 -2.89 -1.60 3.66
N TRP A 32 -3.38 -2.37 4.63
CA TRP A 32 -3.59 -1.88 5.99
C TRP A 32 -2.26 -1.72 6.73
N HIS A 33 -2.03 -0.52 7.27
CA HIS A 33 -0.88 -0.20 8.10
C HIS A 33 -1.20 -0.28 9.59
N ALA A 34 -0.57 -1.22 10.29
CA ALA A 34 -0.89 -1.52 11.68
C ALA A 34 -0.57 -0.37 12.66
N ILE A 35 0.56 0.32 12.49
CA ILE A 35 1.00 1.38 13.42
C ILE A 35 0.09 2.61 13.33
N HIS A 36 -0.26 3.03 12.11
CA HIS A 36 -1.10 4.21 11.90
C HIS A 36 -2.59 3.90 11.77
N GLN A 37 -2.98 2.62 11.70
CA GLN A 37 -4.37 2.17 11.57
C GLN A 37 -5.10 2.86 10.40
N CYS A 38 -4.49 2.80 9.20
CA CYS A 38 -5.08 3.32 7.97
C CYS A 38 -4.62 2.48 6.77
N ASN A 39 -5.39 2.54 5.68
CA ASN A 39 -4.92 2.04 4.40
C ASN A 39 -3.86 2.98 3.82
N LEU A 40 -2.84 2.39 3.20
CA LEU A 40 -1.80 3.09 2.46
C LEU A 40 -1.76 2.59 1.04
N ARG A 41 -1.36 3.46 0.12
CA ARG A 41 -1.06 3.08 -1.25
C ARG A 41 0.43 2.83 -1.38
N TYR A 42 0.80 1.76 -2.05
CA TYR A 42 2.19 1.43 -2.33
C TYR A 42 2.35 0.83 -3.72
N TRP A 43 3.55 0.89 -4.26
CA TRP A 43 3.91 0.15 -5.48
C TRP A 43 5.42 -0.09 -5.50
N ILE A 44 5.84 -1.02 -6.36
CA ILE A 44 7.24 -1.39 -6.51
C ILE A 44 7.71 -1.01 -7.91
N THR A 45 8.89 -0.41 -8.01
CA THR A 45 9.54 -0.10 -9.29
C THR A 45 10.96 -0.61 -9.32
N ARG A 46 11.47 -0.92 -10.52
CA ARG A 46 12.90 -1.20 -10.71
C ARG A 46 13.71 0.09 -10.83
N GLY A 47 14.93 0.07 -10.31
CA GLY A 47 15.92 1.13 -10.51
C GLY A 47 16.22 1.38 -11.99
N LYS A 48 16.31 2.65 -12.38
CA LYS A 48 16.56 3.08 -13.77
C LYS A 48 18.05 3.19 -14.16
N ARG A 49 18.98 3.20 -13.20
CA ARG A 49 20.44 3.31 -13.44
C ARG A 49 21.11 1.95 -13.20
N GLN A 50 22.38 1.80 -13.60
CA GLN A 50 23.18 0.55 -13.74
C GLN A 50 23.07 -0.54 -12.64
N SER A 51 22.43 -0.28 -11.50
CA SER A 51 21.93 -1.30 -10.59
C SER A 51 20.53 -1.79 -11.02
N GLN A 52 20.48 -2.65 -12.04
CA GLN A 52 19.28 -3.45 -12.36
C GLN A 52 18.88 -4.39 -11.21
N THR A 53 19.67 -4.43 -10.14
CA THR A 53 19.54 -5.25 -8.95
C THR A 53 18.81 -4.56 -7.79
N LEU A 54 18.22 -3.38 -7.99
CA LEU A 54 17.49 -2.67 -6.93
C LEU A 54 16.01 -2.52 -7.27
N LEU A 55 15.17 -2.90 -6.31
CA LEU A 55 13.75 -2.64 -6.27
C LEU A 55 13.47 -1.52 -5.27
N PHE A 56 12.56 -0.63 -5.63
CA PHE A 56 12.14 0.48 -4.78
C PHE A 56 10.67 0.30 -4.44
N LEU A 57 10.37 0.19 -3.15
CA LEU A 57 9.02 0.21 -2.60
C LEU A 57 8.66 1.65 -2.25
N TYR A 58 7.67 2.19 -2.96
CA TYR A 58 7.10 3.49 -2.70
C TYR A 58 5.86 3.32 -1.83
N ILE A 59 5.75 4.12 -0.77
CA ILE A 59 4.58 4.18 0.11
C ILE A 59 4.10 5.62 0.10
N GLU A 60 2.88 5.84 -0.38
CA GLU A 60 2.23 7.15 -0.40
C GLU A 60 1.28 7.33 0.78
N PHE A 61 1.25 8.56 1.29
CA PHE A 61 0.34 8.96 2.35
C PHE A 61 0.03 10.45 2.30
N LYS A 62 -1.04 10.86 2.99
CA LYS A 62 -1.41 12.27 3.15
C LYS A 62 -0.90 12.78 4.49
N LYS A 63 -0.39 14.01 4.48
CA LYS A 63 -0.01 14.72 5.70
C LYS A 63 -1.15 15.57 6.23
N THR A 64 -1.01 16.01 7.48
CA THR A 64 -1.98 16.90 8.16
C THR A 64 -2.16 18.23 7.45
N ASP A 65 -1.12 18.74 6.78
CA ASP A 65 -1.12 19.96 5.97
C ASP A 65 -1.73 19.80 4.57
N ASN A 66 -2.40 18.68 4.29
CA ASN A 66 -2.96 18.27 2.99
C ASN A 66 -1.93 17.98 1.89
N SER A 67 -0.64 18.11 2.17
CA SER A 67 0.41 17.79 1.20
C SER A 67 0.53 16.27 1.00
N HIS A 68 1.08 15.89 -0.17
CA HIS A 68 1.40 14.51 -0.49
C HIS A 68 2.75 14.16 0.15
N GLY A 69 2.77 13.07 0.90
CA GLY A 69 3.99 12.47 1.44
C GLY A 69 4.27 11.14 0.76
N TYR A 70 5.55 10.82 0.63
CA TYR A 70 5.97 9.47 0.24
C TYR A 70 7.17 9.02 1.07
N LYS A 71 7.28 7.71 1.25
CA LYS A 71 8.45 7.03 1.80
C LYS A 71 8.97 6.04 0.75
N LEU A 72 10.28 6.07 0.53
CA LEU A 72 10.99 5.17 -0.36
C LEU A 72 11.80 4.18 0.46
N ILE A 73 11.68 2.90 0.14
CA ILE A 73 12.47 1.81 0.74
C ILE A 73 13.19 1.08 -0.38
N GLU A 74 14.50 0.91 -0.20
CA GLU A 74 15.35 0.16 -1.14
C GLU A 74 15.34 -1.32 -0.77
N LEU A 75 15.10 -2.18 -1.75
CA LEU A 75 15.09 -3.63 -1.64
C LEU A 75 16.13 -4.18 -2.62
N LEU A 76 17.05 -4.99 -2.11
CA LEU A 76 18.08 -5.65 -2.93
C LEU A 76 17.47 -6.86 -3.67
N GLU A 77 17.58 -6.88 -4.99
CA GLU A 77 17.27 -8.04 -5.84
C GLU A 77 18.42 -9.05 -5.72
N THR A 78 18.22 -10.12 -4.94
CA THR A 78 19.20 -11.20 -4.82
C THR A 78 19.22 -12.03 -6.11
N GLU A 79 20.44 -12.31 -6.62
CA GLU A 79 20.73 -12.82 -7.97
C GLU A 79 20.08 -14.18 -8.34
N SER A 80 19.47 -14.89 -7.39
CA SER A 80 18.97 -16.26 -7.58
C SER A 80 17.45 -16.39 -7.72
N SER A 81 16.69 -15.30 -7.57
CA SER A 81 15.25 -15.35 -7.73
C SER A 81 14.77 -13.97 -8.09
N ALA A 82 14.11 -13.83 -9.25
CA ALA A 82 13.29 -12.65 -9.52
C ALA A 82 12.46 -12.41 -8.26
N ILE A 83 12.69 -11.31 -7.54
CA ILE A 83 12.04 -11.09 -6.25
C ILE A 83 10.55 -10.99 -6.52
N LYS A 84 9.89 -12.13 -6.34
CA LYS A 84 8.45 -12.28 -6.20
C LYS A 84 8.15 -11.78 -4.80
N LEU A 85 8.27 -10.46 -4.60
CA LEU A 85 7.89 -9.86 -3.32
C LEU A 85 6.41 -10.18 -3.13
N SER A 86 6.12 -11.04 -2.17
CA SER A 86 4.74 -11.38 -1.85
C SER A 86 4.07 -10.16 -1.22
N VAL A 87 2.75 -10.05 -1.38
CA VAL A 87 1.97 -9.01 -0.69
C VAL A 87 2.20 -9.06 0.83
N LYS A 88 2.36 -10.25 1.41
CA LYS A 88 2.64 -10.44 2.84
C LYS A 88 3.99 -9.85 3.25
N GLU A 89 5.04 -10.06 2.48
CA GLU A 89 6.36 -9.50 2.79
C GLU A 89 6.36 -7.99 2.67
N ALA A 90 5.74 -7.43 1.63
CA ALA A 90 5.56 -5.99 1.53
C ALA A 90 4.80 -5.43 2.72
N GLN A 91 3.68 -6.06 3.09
CA GLN A 91 2.89 -5.60 4.22
C GLN A 91 3.68 -5.67 5.53
N LYS A 92 4.52 -6.70 5.72
CA LYS A 92 5.43 -6.79 6.87
C LYS A 92 6.43 -5.64 6.89
N ILE A 93 7.05 -5.31 5.75
CA ILE A 93 8.00 -4.19 5.61
C ILE A 93 7.28 -2.85 5.86
N ILE A 94 6.11 -2.65 5.28
CA ILE A 94 5.32 -1.44 5.44
C ILE A 94 4.95 -1.26 6.91
N ASN A 95 4.46 -2.32 7.57
CA ASN A 95 4.08 -2.29 8.99
C ASN A 95 5.24 -2.08 9.95
N SER A 96 6.48 -2.41 9.58
CA SER A 96 7.66 -2.09 10.39
C SER A 96 8.22 -0.70 10.08
N THR A 97 7.72 -0.02 9.04
CA THR A 97 8.25 1.27 8.60
C THR A 97 7.58 2.42 9.33
N LEU A 98 8.39 3.30 9.93
CA LEU A 98 7.92 4.56 10.48
C LEU A 98 7.75 5.59 9.33
N LEU A 99 6.50 5.93 9.01
CA LEU A 99 6.18 6.86 7.92
C LEU A 99 6.28 8.34 8.33
N GLY A 100 6.16 8.61 9.63
CA GLY A 100 6.38 9.94 10.22
C GLY A 100 5.29 10.32 11.23
N THR A 101 5.51 11.43 11.91
CA THR A 101 4.58 11.97 12.93
C THR A 101 3.48 12.86 12.34
N THR A 102 3.61 13.27 11.07
CA THR A 102 2.70 14.23 10.40
C THR A 102 1.66 13.57 9.49
N LEU A 103 1.54 12.24 9.52
CA LEU A 103 0.57 11.49 8.71
C LEU A 103 -0.86 11.73 9.20
N ASP A 104 -1.77 12.03 8.27
CA ASP A 104 -3.20 12.17 8.52
C ASP A 104 -3.93 10.90 8.07
N ARG A 105 -4.40 10.12 9.06
CA ARG A 105 -4.98 8.79 8.85
C ARG A 105 -6.25 8.86 8.00
N LEU A 106 -7.14 9.80 8.31
CA LEU A 106 -8.43 9.94 7.65
C LEU A 106 -8.27 10.37 6.19
N LYS A 107 -7.39 11.36 5.95
CA LYS A 107 -7.13 11.84 4.59
C LYS A 107 -6.42 10.80 3.75
N THR A 108 -5.52 10.03 4.36
CA THR A 108 -4.84 8.92 3.69
C THR A 108 -5.85 7.84 3.29
N GLU A 109 -6.76 7.48 4.20
CA GLU A 109 -7.84 6.53 3.91
C GLU A 109 -8.74 7.00 2.76
N GLN A 110 -9.20 8.26 2.80
CA GLN A 110 -10.00 8.86 1.74
C GLN A 110 -9.27 8.87 0.39
N TRP A 111 -7.97 9.18 0.40
CA TRP A 111 -7.13 9.16 -0.80
C TRP A 111 -6.98 7.75 -1.39
N CYS A 112 -6.85 6.74 -0.52
CA CYS A 112 -6.81 5.35 -0.97
C CYS A 112 -8.10 4.94 -1.69
N GLN A 113 -9.25 5.49 -1.31
CA GLN A 113 -10.58 5.22 -1.87
C GLN A 113 -10.93 6.05 -3.11
N SER A 114 -10.21 7.15 -3.40
CA SER A 114 -10.59 8.10 -4.46
C SER A 114 -10.15 7.68 -5.88
N LEU A 115 -10.00 6.38 -6.15
CA LEU A 115 -9.65 5.83 -7.48
C LEU A 115 -10.80 5.03 -8.06
#